data_AF-A0A8C4Y315-F1
#
_entry.id   AF-A0A8C4Y315-F1
#
_cell.length_a   1.000
_cell.length_b   1.000
_cell.length_c   1.000
_cell.angle_alpha   90.00
_cell.angle_beta   90.00
_cell.angle_gamma   90.00
#
_symmetry.space_group_name_H-M   'P 1'
#
loop_
_entity.id
_entity.type
_entity.pdbx_description
1 polymer ?
#
loop_
_entity_poly.entity_id
_entity_poly.type
_entity_poly.pdbx_seq_one_letter_code
_entity_poly.pdbx_strand_id
1 'polypeptide(L)' 'MAKSKNHTTHNQSRKWHRNGIKKPRSQRYESLKGVNISIFYNFDVRFCNLTHEL' A
#
# COMPACT_ATOMS: atom_id res chain seq x y z
N MET A 1 -17.45 -44.26 5.29
CA MET A 1 -16.71 -43.05 4.90
C MET A 1 -16.21 -42.37 6.17
N ALA A 2 -14.91 -42.32 6.42
CA ALA A 2 -14.39 -41.61 7.60
C ALA A 2 -14.37 -40.11 7.30
N LYS A 3 -14.99 -39.29 8.17
CA LYS A 3 -15.03 -37.84 8.00
C LYS A 3 -13.67 -37.24 8.36
N SER A 4 -13.17 -36.33 7.54
CA SER A 4 -11.94 -35.58 7.80
C SER A 4 -12.24 -34.18 8.35
N LYS A 5 -11.21 -33.48 8.84
CA LYS A 5 -11.32 -32.08 9.26
C LYS A 5 -11.41 -31.16 8.04
N ASN A 6 -12.42 -30.29 8.02
CA ASN A 6 -12.70 -29.43 6.86
C ASN A 6 -11.87 -28.12 6.81
N HIS A 7 -11.35 -27.62 7.94
CA HIS A 7 -10.59 -26.37 7.99
C HIS A 7 -9.68 -26.28 9.24
N THR A 8 -8.50 -25.65 9.13
CA THR A 8 -7.61 -25.36 10.26
C THR A 8 -6.63 -24.20 10.00
N THR A 9 -6.44 -23.35 11.01
CA THR A 9 -5.48 -22.22 11.01
C THR A 9 -4.24 -22.53 11.87
N HIS A 10 -4.12 -23.74 12.44
CA HIS A 10 -3.18 -24.10 13.50
C HIS A 10 -1.71 -23.72 13.24
N ASN A 11 -1.23 -23.84 12.00
CA ASN A 11 0.17 -23.53 11.65
C ASN A 11 0.33 -22.22 10.84
N GLN A 12 -0.74 -21.46 10.61
CA GLN A 12 -0.66 -20.27 9.77
C GLN A 12 0.14 -19.17 10.48
N SER A 13 -0.17 -18.89 11.75
CA SER A 13 0.55 -17.91 12.56
C SER A 13 2.05 -18.24 12.65
N ARG A 14 2.41 -19.50 12.94
CA ARG A 14 3.82 -19.92 13.02
C ARG A 14 4.58 -19.67 11.71
N LYS A 15 3.96 -19.93 10.55
CA LYS A 15 4.56 -19.64 9.24
C LYS A 15 4.70 -18.14 8.98
N TRP A 16 3.68 -17.34 9.30
CA TRP A 16 3.74 -15.89 9.11
C TRP A 16 4.85 -15.24 9.95
N HIS A 17 5.05 -15.71 11.18
CA HIS A 17 6.09 -15.18 12.06
C HIS A 17 7.50 -15.72 11.74
N ARG A 18 7.65 -16.88 11.10
CA ARG A 18 8.96 -17.38 10.60
C ARG A 18 9.60 -16.42 9.59
N ASN A 19 8.81 -15.90 8.65
CA ASN A 19 9.28 -14.90 7.67
C ASN A 19 9.17 -13.46 8.21
N GLY A 20 8.38 -13.27 9.27
CA GLY A 20 8.10 -11.99 9.89
C GLY A 20 7.07 -11.19 9.09
N ILE A 21 5.97 -10.80 9.74
CA ILE A 21 4.99 -9.89 9.16
C ILE A 21 5.60 -8.48 9.17
N LYS A 22 6.08 -8.02 8.02
CA LYS A 22 6.72 -6.70 7.88
C LYS A 22 5.65 -5.62 7.71
N LYS A 23 5.83 -4.49 8.40
CA LYS A 23 5.04 -3.29 8.15
C LYS A 23 5.44 -2.69 6.79
N PRO A 24 4.51 -2.06 6.06
CA PRO A 24 4.89 -1.30 4.87
C PRO A 24 5.89 -0.20 5.27
N ARG A 25 6.84 0.08 4.39
CA ARG A 25 7.81 1.16 4.60
C ARG A 25 7.11 2.50 4.34
N SER A 26 7.18 3.43 5.29
CA SER A 26 6.76 4.80 5.06
C SER A 26 7.79 5.51 4.16
N GLN A 27 7.30 6.26 3.18
CA GLN A 27 8.11 7.13 2.34
C GLN A 27 7.75 8.58 2.66
N ARG A 28 8.70 9.51 2.49
CA ARG A 28 8.46 10.95 2.75
C ARG A 28 7.37 11.53 1.82
N TYR A 29 7.27 10.97 0.62
CA TYR A 29 6.26 11.33 -0.38
C TYR A 29 5.52 10.05 -0.79
N GLU A 30 4.20 10.07 -0.71
CA GLU A 30 3.33 8.97 -1.11
C GLU A 30 3.14 8.92 -2.63
N SER A 31 2.78 7.75 -3.16
CA SER A 31 2.49 7.62 -4.60
C SER A 31 1.18 8.32 -4.97
N LEU A 32 1.15 9.01 -6.12
CA LEU A 32 -0.05 9.67 -6.65
C LEU A 32 -1.01 8.69 -7.39
N LYS A 33 -0.82 7.38 -7.20
CA LYS A 33 -1.63 6.36 -7.88
C LYS A 33 -3.06 6.38 -7.34
N GLY A 34 -4.03 6.65 -8.20
CA GLY A 34 -5.45 6.73 -7.84
C GLY A 34 -5.93 8.12 -7.41
N VAL A 35 -5.08 9.15 -7.53
CA VAL A 35 -5.51 10.55 -7.37
C VAL A 35 -6.41 10.91 -8.55
N ASN A 36 -7.52 11.60 -8.26
CA ASN A 36 -8.42 12.09 -9.30
C ASN A 36 -7.65 12.99 -10.28
N ILE A 37 -7.86 12.78 -11.58
CA ILE A 37 -7.17 13.48 -12.67
C ILE A 37 -7.28 15.00 -12.53
N SER A 38 -8.42 15.53 -12.10
CA SER A 38 -8.61 16.97 -11.88
C SER A 38 -7.71 17.49 -10.75
N ILE A 39 -7.61 16.75 -9.65
CA ILE A 39 -6.75 17.11 -8.52
C ILE A 39 -5.29 17.06 -8.95
N PHE A 40 -4.90 16.02 -9.69
CA PHE A 40 -3.54 15.85 -10.21
C PHE A 40 -3.09 17.02 -11.09
N TYR A 41 -3.88 17.42 -12.09
CA TYR A 41 -3.55 18.57 -12.93
C TYR A 41 -3.48 19.89 -12.16
N ASN A 42 -4.36 20.11 -11.18
CA ASN A 42 -4.30 21.31 -10.35
C ASN A 42 -3.03 21.35 -9.48
N PHE A 43 -2.54 20.20 -9.00
CA PHE A 43 -1.26 20.10 -8.30
C PHE A 43 -0.08 20.36 -9.24
N ASP A 44 -0.05 19.74 -10.42
CA ASP A 44 1.02 19.94 -11.42
C ASP A 44 1.08 21.39 -11.92
N VAL A 45 -0.06 21.98 -12.29
CA VAL A 45 -0.11 23.35 -12.81
C VAL A 45 0.32 24.37 -11.74
N ARG A 46 -0.13 24.20 -10.49
CA ARG A 46 0.31 25.07 -9.38
C ARG A 46 1.79 24.91 -9.07
N PHE A 47 2.32 23.69 -9.16
CA PHE A 47 3.73 23.42 -8.96
C PHE A 47 4.58 24.09 -10.05
N CYS A 48 4.22 23.91 -11.33
CA CYS A 48 4.91 24.52 -12.46
C CYS A 48 4.89 26.06 -12.41
N ASN A 49 3.75 26.66 -12.06
CA ASN A 49 3.65 28.12 -11.95
C ASN A 49 4.49 28.68 -10.78
N LEU A 50 4.56 27.95 -9.65
CA LEU A 50 5.40 28.34 -8.51
C LEU A 50 6.91 28.23 -8.83
N THR A 51 7.31 27.30 -9.71
CA THR A 51 8.71 27.18 -10.15
C THR A 51 9.13 28.22 -11.19
N HIS A 52 8.19 28.91 -11.84
CA HIS A 52 8.48 29.90 -12.88
C HIS A 52 8.47 31.35 -12.35
N GLU A 53 8.05 31.55 -11.09
CA GLU A 53 8.10 32.83 -10.36
C GLU A 53 9.30 32.95 -9.40
N LEU A 54 10.22 31.97 -9.39
CA LEU A 54 11.52 32.00 -8.71
C LEU A 54 12.67 32.04 -9.73
#